data_AF-A0A7Y3X0X3-F1
#
_entry.id   AF-A0A7Y3X0X3-F1
#
_cell.length_a   1.000
_cell.length_b   1.000
_cell.length_c   1.000
_cell.angle_alpha   90.00
_cell.angle_beta   90.00
_cell.angle_gamma   90.00
#
_symmetry.space_group_name_H-M   'P 1'
#
loop_
_entity.id
_entity.type
_entity.pdbx_description
1 polymer ?
#
loop_
_entity_poly.entity_id
_entity_poly.type
_entity_poly.pdbx_seq_one_letter_code
_entity_poly.pdbx_strand_id
1 'polypeptide(L)'
;MQSTLNTDLLAGMLKSKRASKGLRAVAEEIGNVSAATLSRIEQGKIPDVDTFISICNWLKVTTDTFILGDTSNKPTSNKEHVVAHLRAEKELSQDTVNMLIKMIDMAYDTK
;
A
#
# COMPACT_ATOMS: atom_id res chain seq x y z
N MET A 1 -14.92 14.86 -6.32
CA MET A 1 -13.65 14.82 -7.08
C MET A 1 -13.47 13.39 -7.56
N GLN A 2 -13.10 13.17 -8.81
CA GLN A 2 -12.90 11.82 -9.34
C GLN A 2 -11.54 11.31 -8.83
N SER A 3 -11.55 10.23 -8.04
CA SER A 3 -10.33 9.54 -7.64
C SER A 3 -9.70 8.94 -8.89
N THR A 4 -8.46 9.33 -9.19
CA THR A 4 -7.74 8.86 -10.39
C THR A 4 -6.71 7.81 -9.98
N LEU A 5 -6.49 6.77 -10.79
CA LEU A 5 -5.49 5.74 -10.49
C LEU A 5 -4.10 6.22 -10.93
N ASN A 6 -3.09 6.13 -10.06
CA ASN A 6 -1.68 6.33 -10.38
C ASN A 6 -1.13 5.12 -11.14
N THR A 7 -1.36 5.10 -12.46
CA THR A 7 -0.90 4.00 -13.33
C THR A 7 0.61 3.96 -13.47
N ASP A 8 1.30 5.10 -13.36
CA ASP A 8 2.76 5.17 -13.43
C ASP A 8 3.42 4.50 -12.23
N LEU A 9 2.91 4.75 -11.02
CA LEU A 9 3.38 4.10 -9.79
C LEU A 9 3.11 2.59 -9.83
N LEU A 10 1.92 2.20 -10.28
CA LEU A 10 1.55 0.80 -10.45
C LEU A 10 2.49 0.08 -11.44
N ALA A 11 2.74 0.70 -12.61
CA ALA A 11 3.65 0.19 -13.62
C ALA A 11 5.09 0.08 -13.10
N GLY A 12 5.57 1.07 -12.35
CA GLY A 12 6.89 1.09 -11.74
C GLY A 12 7.08 -0.03 -10.71
N MET A 13 6.12 -0.18 -9.79
CA MET A 13 6.16 -1.25 -8.78
C MET A 13 6.06 -2.64 -9.42
N LEU A 14 5.21 -2.81 -10.42
CA LEU A 14 5.09 -4.06 -11.18
C LEU A 14 6.43 -4.44 -11.84
N LYS A 15 7.08 -3.50 -12.55
CA LYS A 15 8.39 -3.72 -13.17
C LYS A 15 9.46 -4.03 -12.13
N SER A 16 9.48 -3.30 -11.02
CA SER A 16 10.46 -3.49 -9.95
C SER A 16 10.34 -4.87 -9.30
N LYS A 17 9.12 -5.34 -9.02
CA LYS A 17 8.90 -6.66 -8.42
C LYS A 17 9.14 -7.79 -9.40
N ARG A 18 8.78 -7.58 -10.68
CA ARG A 18 9.03 -8.54 -11.76
C ARG A 18 10.53 -8.72 -12.02
N ALA A 19 11.33 -7.65 -11.89
CA ALA A 19 12.75 -7.64 -12.18
C ALA A 19 13.05 -8.25 -13.56
N SER A 20 13.80 -9.35 -13.61
CA SER A 20 14.14 -10.08 -14.85
C SER A 20 13.11 -11.14 -15.27
N LYS A 21 12.06 -11.41 -14.47
CA LYS A 21 11.05 -12.41 -14.82
C LYS A 21 10.26 -11.96 -16.06
N GLY A 22 9.94 -12.91 -16.93
CA GLY A 22 9.08 -12.64 -18.09
C GLY A 22 7.64 -12.34 -17.68
N LEU A 23 6.91 -11.56 -18.50
CA LEU A 23 5.50 -11.23 -18.25
C LEU A 23 4.58 -12.46 -18.18
N ARG A 24 4.93 -13.55 -18.88
CA ARG A 24 4.18 -14.82 -18.80
C ARG A 24 4.30 -15.48 -17.42
N ALA A 25 5.52 -15.54 -16.87
CA ALA A 25 5.72 -16.08 -15.53
C ALA A 25 5.01 -15.24 -14.47
N VAL A 26 5.06 -13.91 -14.59
CA VAL A 26 4.34 -13.02 -13.65
C VAL A 26 2.82 -13.14 -13.80
N ALA A 27 2.31 -13.31 -15.02
CA ALA A 27 0.89 -13.58 -15.26
C ALA A 27 0.43 -14.86 -14.55
N GLU A 28 1.23 -15.93 -14.61
CA GLU A 28 0.96 -17.18 -13.89
C GLU A 28 1.02 -17.00 -12.36
N GLU A 29 1.96 -16.21 -11.85
CA GLU A 29 2.06 -15.90 -10.42
C GLU A 29 0.86 -15.09 -9.89
N ILE A 30 0.32 -14.19 -10.71
CA ILE A 30 -0.87 -13.39 -10.37
C ILE A 30 -2.15 -14.21 -10.58
N GLY A 31 -2.14 -15.14 -11.54
CA GLY A 31 -3.22 -16.07 -11.86
C GLY A 31 -4.37 -15.47 -12.68
N ASN A 32 -4.83 -14.26 -12.33
CA ASN A 32 -6.02 -13.65 -12.92
C ASN A 32 -5.72 -12.63 -14.05
N VAL A 33 -4.49 -12.58 -14.56
CA VAL A 33 -4.06 -11.54 -15.51
C VAL A 33 -3.23 -12.14 -16.63
N SER A 34 -3.53 -11.76 -17.88
CA SER A 34 -2.74 -12.19 -19.04
C SER A 34 -1.44 -11.40 -19.19
N ALA A 35 -0.41 -11.99 -19.80
CA ALA A 35 0.85 -11.29 -20.11
C ALA A 35 0.65 -10.04 -20.99
N ALA A 36 -0.36 -10.05 -21.88
CA ALA A 36 -0.73 -8.90 -22.70
C ALA A 36 -1.35 -7.77 -21.87
N THR A 37 -2.16 -8.12 -20.86
CA THR A 37 -2.70 -7.16 -19.90
C THR A 37 -1.59 -6.54 -19.05
N LEU A 38 -0.66 -7.35 -18.53
CA LEU A 38 0.50 -6.84 -17.79
C LEU A 38 1.37 -5.90 -18.64
N SER A 39 1.59 -6.22 -19.92
CA SER A 39 2.32 -5.35 -20.84
C SER A 39 1.65 -3.98 -21.00
N ARG A 40 0.32 -3.96 -21.16
CA ARG A 40 -0.45 -2.70 -21.23
C ARG A 40 -0.36 -1.89 -19.93
N ILE A 41 -0.38 -2.55 -18.78
CA ILE A 41 -0.25 -1.90 -17.48
C ILE A 41 1.15 -1.32 -17.30
N GLU A 42 2.19 -2.03 -17.72
CA GLU A 42 3.57 -1.53 -17.73
C GLU A 42 3.78 -0.32 -18.66
N GLN A 43 2.86 -0.10 -19.61
CA GLN A 43 2.79 1.07 -20.49
C GLN A 43 1.88 2.19 -19.94
N GLY A 44 1.38 2.04 -18.71
CA GLY A 44 0.56 3.05 -18.04
C GLY A 44 -0.94 2.99 -18.36
N LYS A 45 -1.42 1.92 -19.01
CA LYS A 45 -2.86 1.74 -19.23
C LYS A 45 -3.58 1.38 -17.93
N ILE A 46 -4.78 1.94 -17.76
CA ILE A 46 -5.63 1.69 -16.59
C ILE A 46 -6.15 0.23 -16.65
N PRO A 47 -5.86 -0.60 -15.63
CA PRO A 47 -6.46 -1.92 -15.49
C PRO A 47 -7.94 -1.83 -15.08
N ASP A 48 -8.69 -2.90 -15.36
CA ASP A 48 -9.98 -3.12 -14.70
C ASP A 48 -9.80 -3.41 -13.19
N VAL A 49 -10.91 -3.37 -12.44
CA VAL A 49 -10.90 -3.48 -10.98
C VAL A 49 -10.33 -4.82 -10.50
N ASP A 50 -10.70 -5.93 -11.15
CA ASP A 50 -10.25 -7.27 -10.77
C ASP A 50 -8.75 -7.46 -11.02
N THR A 51 -8.27 -6.98 -12.15
CA THR A 51 -6.85 -6.94 -12.51
C THR A 51 -6.06 -6.08 -11.52
N PHE A 52 -6.59 -4.91 -11.16
CA PHE A 52 -5.94 -4.02 -10.19
C PHE A 52 -5.81 -4.67 -8.80
N ILE A 53 -6.87 -5.29 -8.29
CA ILE A 53 -6.86 -5.98 -7.00
C ILE A 53 -5.88 -7.16 -7.02
N SER A 54 -5.87 -7.93 -8.12
CA SER A 54 -4.97 -9.07 -8.28
C SER A 54 -3.50 -8.63 -8.24
N ILE A 55 -3.17 -7.53 -8.90
CA ILE A 55 -1.82 -6.95 -8.88
C ILE A 55 -1.48 -6.40 -7.50
N CYS A 56 -2.39 -5.71 -6.81
CA CYS A 56 -2.17 -5.20 -5.45
C CYS A 56 -1.86 -6.35 -4.47
N ASN A 57 -2.63 -7.43 -4.53
CA ASN A 57 -2.41 -8.63 -3.72
C ASN A 57 -1.06 -9.28 -4.03
N TRP A 58 -0.72 -9.41 -5.31
CA TRP A 58 0.58 -9.94 -5.71
C TRP A 58 1.72 -9.02 -5.25
N LEU A 59 1.58 -7.70 -5.36
CA LEU A 59 2.55 -6.71 -4.87
C LEU A 59 2.65 -6.69 -3.33
N LYS A 60 1.61 -7.15 -2.61
CA LYS A 60 1.42 -7.01 -1.16
C LYS A 60 1.30 -5.55 -0.72
N VAL A 61 0.53 -4.77 -1.47
CA VAL A 61 0.32 -3.33 -1.28
C VAL A 61 -1.17 -3.05 -1.29
N THR A 62 -1.64 -2.08 -0.51
CA THR A 62 -3.06 -1.70 -0.47
C THR A 62 -3.47 -0.92 -1.72
N THR A 63 -4.73 -1.03 -2.11
CA THR A 63 -5.30 -0.29 -3.25
C THR A 63 -5.15 1.22 -3.10
N ASP A 64 -5.24 1.72 -1.87
CA ASP A 64 -5.12 3.15 -1.54
C ASP A 64 -3.77 3.74 -1.95
N THR A 65 -2.72 2.92 -2.00
CA THR A 65 -1.37 3.35 -2.43
C THR A 65 -1.38 3.92 -3.85
N PHE A 66 -2.31 3.47 -4.69
CA PHE A 66 -2.38 3.88 -6.09
C PHE A 66 -3.51 4.85 -6.39
N ILE A 67 -4.37 5.20 -5.43
CA ILE A 67 -5.51 6.09 -5.68
C ILE A 67 -5.08 7.55 -5.45
N LEU A 68 -4.97 8.32 -6.53
CA LEU A 68 -4.82 9.78 -6.54
C LEU A 68 -6.19 10.41 -6.25
N GLY A 69 -6.54 10.40 -4.98
CA GLY A 69 -7.76 10.99 -4.45
C GLY A 69 -7.57 11.18 -2.97
N ASP A 70 -7.33 12.44 -2.60
CA ASP A 70 -7.03 12.93 -1.26
C ASP A 70 -5.59 12.64 -0.77
N THR A 71 -4.75 13.66 -0.86
CA THR A 71 -3.39 13.72 -0.31
C THR A 71 -3.41 13.86 1.22
N SER A 72 -4.19 13.02 1.90
CA SER A 72 -4.28 12.97 3.37
C SER A 72 -3.67 11.70 3.96
N ASN A 73 -3.47 10.63 3.18
CA ASN A 73 -2.70 9.47 3.61
C ASN A 73 -1.22 9.64 3.27
N LYS A 74 -0.49 10.37 4.12
CA LYS A 74 0.92 10.00 4.36
C LYS A 74 0.93 8.50 4.70
N PRO A 75 1.93 7.71 4.28
CA PRO A 75 2.10 6.38 4.84
C PRO A 75 2.10 6.55 6.37
N THR A 76 1.09 6.00 7.02
CA THR A 76 0.94 6.08 8.47
C THR A 76 2.26 5.64 9.07
N SER A 77 2.92 6.53 9.78
CA SER A 77 4.22 6.24 10.37
C SER A 77 4.06 5.01 11.27
N ASN A 78 5.09 4.17 11.39
CA ASN A 78 5.08 3.08 12.37
C ASN A 78 4.69 3.60 13.77
N LYS A 79 5.05 4.86 14.08
CA LYS A 79 4.60 5.58 15.27
C LYS A 79 3.07 5.67 15.37
N GLU A 80 2.41 6.12 14.31
CA GLU A 80 0.96 6.33 14.27
C GLU A 80 0.20 4.99 14.34
N HIS A 81 0.73 3.92 13.74
CA HIS A 81 0.19 2.56 13.89
C HIS A 81 0.22 2.09 15.35
N VAL A 82 1.35 2.24 16.04
CA VAL A 82 1.49 1.83 17.44
C VAL A 82 0.54 2.64 18.34
N VAL A 83 0.44 3.95 18.11
CA VAL A 83 -0.46 4.83 18.88
C VAL A 83 -1.92 4.45 18.64
N ALA A 84 -2.32 4.11 17.42
CA ALA A 84 -3.68 3.68 17.11
C ALA A 84 -4.06 2.38 17.85
N HIS A 85 -3.15 1.39 17.87
CA HIS A 85 -3.38 0.15 18.63
C HIS A 85 -3.50 0.40 20.14
N LEU A 86 -2.62 1.23 20.72
CA LEU A 86 -2.69 1.57 22.14
C LEU A 86 -3.99 2.29 22.52
N ARG A 87 -4.54 3.13 21.63
CA ARG A 87 -5.83 3.81 21.87
C ARG A 87 -7.04 2.88 21.75
N ALA A 88 -6.92 1.80 20.98
CA ALA A 88 -7.97 0.80 20.84
C ALA A 88 -7.95 -0.26 21.96
N GLU A 89 -6.90 -0.27 22.78
CA GLU A 89 -6.74 -1.16 23.93
C GLU A 89 -7.79 -0.86 25.00
N LYS A 90 -8.39 -1.93 25.56
CA LYS A 90 -9.44 -1.86 26.58
C LYS A 90 -9.00 -2.42 27.94
N GLU A 91 -7.89 -3.17 27.99
CA GLU A 91 -7.37 -3.75 29.23
C GLU A 91 -6.58 -2.75 30.08
N LEU A 92 -5.98 -1.75 29.45
CA LEU A 92 -5.21 -0.71 30.13
C LEU A 92 -6.09 0.48 30.50
N SER A 93 -5.78 1.12 31.64
CA SER A 93 -6.40 2.40 31.98
C SER A 93 -6.01 3.49 30.98
N GLN A 94 -6.91 4.45 30.76
CA GLN A 94 -6.66 5.57 29.86
C GLN A 94 -5.39 6.34 30.23
N ASP A 95 -5.11 6.47 31.52
CA ASP A 95 -3.90 7.12 32.03
C ASP A 95 -2.62 6.37 31.64
N THR A 96 -2.66 5.03 31.70
CA THR A 96 -1.53 4.18 31.29
C THR A 96 -1.28 4.27 29.79
N VAL A 97 -2.36 4.22 28.99
CA VAL A 97 -2.30 4.39 27.53
C VAL A 97 -1.68 5.75 27.16
N ASN A 98 -2.12 6.82 27.81
CA ASN A 98 -1.58 8.17 27.58
C ASN A 98 -0.10 8.27 27.95
N MET A 99 0.33 7.60 29.02
CA MET A 99 1.73 7.58 29.44
C MET A 99 2.62 6.83 28.42
N LEU A 100 2.14 5.69 27.89
CA LEU A 100 2.84 4.93 26.86
C LEU A 100 2.97 5.71 25.55
N ILE A 101 1.90 6.39 25.11
CA ILE A 101 1.93 7.27 23.93
C ILE A 101 2.99 8.37 24.13
N LYS A 102 3.05 8.98 25.31
CA LYS A 102 4.03 10.02 25.64
C LYS A 102 5.48 9.51 25.58
N MET A 103 5.75 8.28 26.05
CA MET A 103 7.07 7.68 25.93
C MET A 103 7.45 7.41 24.47
N ILE A 104 6.50 6.95 23.66
CA ILE A 104 6.70 6.76 22.22
C ILE A 104 6.99 8.11 21.55
N ASP A 105 6.24 9.16 21.88
CA ASP A 105 6.49 10.50 21.35
C ASP A 105 7.92 10.94 21.62
N MET A 106 8.39 10.82 22.87
CA MET A 106 9.76 11.18 23.26
C MET A 106 10.84 10.40 22.50
N ALA A 107 10.62 9.11 22.24
CA ALA A 107 11.58 8.26 21.53
C ALA A 107 11.73 8.62 20.05
N TYR A 108 10.69 9.18 19.42
CA TYR A 108 10.74 9.66 18.04
C TYR A 108 11.22 11.11 17.93
N ASP A 109 11.10 11.90 19.01
CA ASP A 109 11.51 13.30 19.07
C ASP A 109 13.01 13.48 19.33
N THR A 110 13.73 12.40 19.67
CA THR A 110 15.17 12.41 19.97
C THR A 110 16.07 12.52 18.73
N LYS A 111 15.58 13.11 17.64
CA LYS A 111 16.26 13.21 16.35
C LYS A 111 16.99 14.54 16.15
#